data_AF-A0A1A2KX76-F1
#
_entry.id   AF-A0A1A2KX76-F1
#
_cell.length_a   1.000
_cell.length_b   1.000
_cell.length_c   1.000
_cell.angle_alpha   90.00
_cell.angle_beta   90.00
_cell.angle_gamma   90.00
#
_symmetry.space_group_name_H-M   'P 1'
#
loop_
_entity.id
_entity.type
_entity.pdbx_description
1 polymer ?
#
loop_
_entity_poly.entity_id
_entity_poly.type
_entity_poly.pdbx_seq_one_letter_code
_entity_poly.pdbx_strand_id
1 'polypeptide(L)'
;MGLNQGMTGRPRDASIDERVLAVTRELLVEVGWDDLSLRLVAARSGVGRSSLNRRWASKAELVLHAILGETPDMSPFSGTDLAGWIDWVVRGSHELFSRADVSAAVPGLLLALRENGALRKALWESFSGPAIELFVARGYGSASDAKAVLSMAAGAAMLTTTVAIDDDSAQLRHGVVRLLRQALAGSPSE
;
A
#
# COMPACT_ATOMS: atom_id res chain seq x y z
N MET A 1 -18.43 30.78 34.82
CA MET A 1 -19.28 29.72 34.24
C MET A 1 -18.43 29.02 33.19
N GLY A 2 -18.04 27.76 33.44
CA GLY A 2 -17.23 26.93 32.52
C GLY A 2 -17.95 26.74 31.19
N LEU A 3 -17.27 26.29 30.13
CA LEU A 3 -17.03 24.89 29.78
C LEU A 3 -16.22 24.93 28.47
N ASN A 4 -15.35 24.00 28.05
CA ASN A 4 -14.81 22.78 28.60
C ASN A 4 -13.64 22.40 27.65
N GLN A 5 -12.57 21.88 28.24
CA GLN A 5 -11.41 21.29 27.56
C GLN A 5 -11.87 20.15 26.63
N GLY A 6 -11.62 20.29 25.33
CA GLY A 6 -11.75 19.18 24.39
C GLY A 6 -10.57 18.22 24.58
N MET A 7 -10.86 17.06 25.15
CA MET A 7 -9.97 15.91 25.36
C MET A 7 -9.17 15.56 24.10
N THR A 8 -7.96 16.11 23.99
CA THR A 8 -6.91 15.55 23.15
C THR A 8 -6.37 14.32 23.88
N GLY A 9 -6.86 13.14 23.49
CA GLY A 9 -6.32 11.88 23.97
C GLY A 9 -4.80 11.85 23.79
N ARG A 10 -4.09 11.26 24.76
CA ARG A 10 -2.62 11.11 24.74
C ARG A 10 -2.18 10.65 23.33
N PRO A 11 -1.15 11.28 22.72
CA PRO A 11 -0.67 10.90 21.40
C PRO A 11 -0.50 9.38 21.30
N ARG A 12 -0.93 8.80 20.18
CA ARG A 12 -0.71 7.38 19.87
C ARG A 12 0.77 7.06 20.13
N ASP A 13 1.04 6.09 20.99
CA ASP A 13 2.41 5.63 21.23
C ASP A 13 2.89 4.88 19.97
N ALA A 14 3.74 5.54 19.18
CA ALA A 14 4.27 5.03 17.92
C ALA A 14 5.14 3.77 18.12
N SER A 15 5.77 3.61 19.29
CA SER A 15 6.59 2.44 19.61
C SER A 15 5.75 1.17 19.79
N ILE A 16 4.47 1.31 20.12
CA ILE A 16 3.51 0.20 20.18
C ILE A 16 3.08 -0.16 18.76
N ASP A 17 2.81 0.83 17.92
CA ASP A 17 2.37 0.59 16.54
C ASP A 17 3.45 -0.12 15.74
N GLU A 18 4.67 0.41 15.73
CA GLU A 18 5.78 -0.19 14.99
C GLU A 18 6.01 -1.66 15.37
N ARG A 19 5.95 -1.97 16.67
CA ARG A 19 6.08 -3.34 17.18
C ARG A 19 4.94 -4.26 16.72
N VAL A 20 3.70 -3.78 16.78
CA VAL A 20 2.53 -4.54 16.34
C VAL A 20 2.57 -4.78 14.83
N LEU A 21 2.95 -3.76 14.05
CA LEU A 21 3.08 -3.87 12.60
C LEU A 21 4.22 -4.83 12.22
N ALA A 22 5.37 -4.77 12.91
CA ALA A 22 6.48 -5.72 12.70
C ALA A 22 6.06 -7.17 12.98
N VAL A 23 5.45 -7.42 14.14
CA VAL A 23 4.92 -8.75 14.49
C VAL A 23 3.86 -9.23 13.50
N THR A 24 3.05 -8.33 12.95
CA THR A 24 2.05 -8.68 11.94
C THR A 24 2.72 -9.17 10.65
N ARG A 25 3.78 -8.48 10.18
CA ARG A 25 4.54 -8.91 9.00
C ARG A 25 5.22 -10.26 9.23
N GLU A 26 5.84 -10.46 10.38
CA GLU A 26 6.45 -11.74 10.76
C GLU A 26 5.43 -12.89 10.76
N LEU A 27 4.27 -12.68 11.39
CA LEU A 27 3.22 -13.70 11.46
C LEU A 27 2.59 -13.98 10.08
N LEU A 28 2.49 -13.00 9.19
CA LEU A 28 2.03 -13.25 7.82
C LEU A 28 2.95 -14.23 7.09
N VAL A 29 4.27 -14.14 7.30
CA VAL A 29 5.23 -15.07 6.72
C VAL A 29 5.19 -16.43 7.44
N GLU A 30 5.02 -16.43 8.77
CA GLU A 30 5.04 -17.66 9.60
C GLU A 30 3.78 -18.52 9.40
N VAL A 31 2.59 -17.91 9.42
CA VAL A 31 1.31 -18.63 9.46
C VAL A 31 0.36 -18.26 8.32
N GLY A 32 0.74 -17.33 7.45
CA GLY A 32 -0.10 -16.89 6.33
C GLY A 32 -1.28 -16.03 6.76
N TRP A 33 -2.09 -15.60 5.78
CA TRP A 33 -3.29 -14.83 6.06
C TRP A 33 -4.27 -15.62 6.94
N ASP A 34 -4.67 -16.83 6.58
CA ASP A 34 -5.83 -17.50 7.21
C ASP A 34 -5.68 -17.70 8.72
N ASP A 35 -4.51 -18.13 9.18
CA ASP A 35 -4.23 -18.38 10.60
C ASP A 35 -3.84 -17.11 11.39
N LEU A 36 -3.52 -16.00 10.70
CA LEU A 36 -3.30 -14.71 11.35
C LEU A 36 -4.58 -14.25 12.06
N SER A 37 -4.48 -13.93 13.35
CA SER A 37 -5.57 -13.33 14.12
C SER A 37 -5.08 -12.17 14.98
N LEU A 38 -5.97 -11.21 15.25
CA LEU A 38 -5.66 -10.09 16.15
C LEU A 38 -5.32 -10.54 17.58
N ARG A 39 -5.78 -11.73 17.99
CA ARG A 39 -5.40 -12.35 19.27
C ARG A 39 -3.96 -12.87 19.24
N LEU A 40 -3.58 -13.54 18.16
CA LEU A 40 -2.22 -14.03 17.95
C LEU A 40 -1.21 -12.87 17.90
N VAL A 41 -1.52 -11.81 17.14
CA VAL A 41 -0.69 -10.59 17.07
C VAL A 41 -0.55 -9.93 18.45
N ALA A 42 -1.66 -9.77 19.19
CA ALA A 42 -1.64 -9.20 20.54
C ALA A 42 -0.72 -10.00 21.48
N ALA A 43 -0.85 -11.33 21.47
CA ALA A 43 -0.01 -12.22 22.28
C ALA A 43 1.48 -12.10 21.91
N ARG A 44 1.82 -12.15 20.61
CA ARG A 44 3.21 -12.10 20.14
C ARG A 44 3.86 -10.73 20.34
N SER A 45 3.09 -9.65 20.21
CA SER A 45 3.58 -8.27 20.41
C SER A 45 3.63 -7.84 21.89
N GLY A 46 3.07 -8.62 22.80
CA GLY A 46 2.96 -8.26 24.23
C GLY A 46 1.97 -7.11 24.50
N VAL A 47 1.10 -6.79 23.54
CA VAL A 47 0.10 -5.72 23.65
C VAL A 47 -1.26 -6.32 24.00
N GLY A 48 -2.01 -5.69 24.92
CA GLY A 48 -3.35 -6.14 25.26
C GLY A 48 -4.33 -6.08 24.07
N ARG A 49 -5.20 -7.09 23.93
CA ARG A 49 -6.21 -7.19 22.85
C ARG A 49 -7.09 -5.94 22.72
N SER A 50 -7.46 -5.34 23.85
CA SER A 50 -8.25 -4.09 23.90
C SER A 50 -7.50 -2.90 23.30
N SER A 51 -6.18 -2.77 23.55
CA SER A 51 -5.36 -1.74 22.90
C SER A 51 -5.31 -1.92 21.39
N LEU A 52 -5.19 -3.17 20.91
CA LEU A 52 -5.14 -3.44 19.48
C LEU A 52 -6.47 -3.09 18.78
N ASN A 53 -7.61 -3.53 19.34
CA ASN A 53 -8.95 -3.22 18.78
C ASN A 53 -9.28 -1.72 18.73
N ARG A 54 -8.71 -0.90 19.63
CA ARG A 54 -8.88 0.56 19.57
C ARG A 54 -8.07 1.20 18.45
N ARG A 55 -6.99 0.56 18.00
CA ARG A 55 -6.05 1.09 17.01
C ARG A 55 -6.42 0.67 15.59
N TRP A 56 -6.84 -0.58 15.41
CA TRP A 56 -7.32 -1.13 14.14
C TRP A 56 -8.65 -1.85 14.36
N ALA A 57 -9.66 -1.49 13.57
CA ALA A 57 -11.00 -2.03 13.66
C ALA A 57 -11.10 -3.45 13.06
N SER A 58 -10.15 -3.83 12.21
CA SER A 58 -10.15 -5.16 11.56
C SER A 58 -8.76 -5.72 11.33
N LYS A 59 -8.68 -7.05 11.10
CA LYS A 59 -7.46 -7.73 10.65
C LYS A 59 -6.95 -7.15 9.33
N ALA A 60 -7.84 -6.86 8.38
CA ALA A 60 -7.47 -6.30 7.09
C ALA A 60 -6.85 -4.91 7.22
N GLU A 61 -7.43 -4.05 8.05
CA GLU A 61 -6.87 -2.72 8.33
C GLU A 61 -5.49 -2.80 8.97
N LEU A 62 -5.31 -3.67 9.98
CA LEU A 62 -4.01 -3.91 10.59
C LEU A 62 -2.97 -4.38 9.56
N VAL A 63 -3.34 -5.36 8.72
CA VAL A 63 -2.42 -5.90 7.71
C VAL A 63 -2.06 -4.85 6.66
N LEU A 64 -3.01 -4.03 6.21
CA LEU A 64 -2.74 -2.93 5.27
C LEU A 64 -1.75 -1.93 5.86
N HIS A 65 -1.93 -1.52 7.12
CA HIS A 65 -0.96 -0.65 7.80
C HIS A 65 0.40 -1.33 7.96
N ALA A 66 0.43 -2.64 8.18
CA ALA A 66 1.67 -3.38 8.38
C ALA A 66 2.50 -3.45 7.09
N ILE A 67 1.85 -3.57 5.93
CA ILE A 67 2.53 -3.72 4.64
C ILE A 67 2.79 -2.40 3.92
N LEU A 68 1.87 -1.42 4.02
CA LEU A 68 1.94 -0.13 3.32
C LEU A 68 2.44 1.02 4.20
N GLY A 69 2.41 0.86 5.52
CA GLY A 69 2.59 1.97 6.45
C GLY A 69 1.35 2.86 6.57
N GLU A 70 1.41 3.85 7.46
CA GLU A 70 0.32 4.84 7.62
C GLU A 70 0.38 5.95 6.57
N THR A 71 1.57 6.26 6.05
CA THR A 71 1.80 7.31 5.06
C THR A 71 2.71 6.75 3.97
N PRO A 72 2.33 6.90 2.68
CA PRO A 72 3.21 6.52 1.58
C PRO A 72 4.54 7.29 1.65
N ASP A 73 5.65 6.59 1.47
CA ASP A 73 6.95 7.24 1.30
C ASP A 73 7.01 7.90 -0.08
N MET A 74 7.01 9.23 -0.07
CA MET A 74 7.07 10.06 -1.28
C MET A 74 8.50 10.42 -1.69
N SER A 75 9.50 10.07 -0.87
CA SER A 75 10.90 10.35 -1.18
C SER A 75 11.37 9.82 -2.54
N PRO A 76 10.91 8.65 -3.05
CA PRO A 76 11.33 8.14 -4.35
C PRO A 76 10.89 9.01 -5.53
N PHE A 77 9.82 9.80 -5.38
CA PHE A 77 9.31 10.68 -6.44
C PHE A 77 9.96 12.08 -6.43
N SER A 78 10.83 12.36 -5.46
CA SER A 78 11.46 13.67 -5.35
C SER A 78 12.47 13.90 -6.48
N GLY A 79 12.29 15.00 -7.22
CA GLY A 79 13.22 15.41 -8.28
C GLY A 79 13.17 14.56 -9.57
N THR A 80 12.23 13.61 -9.68
CA THR A 80 12.09 12.76 -10.86
C THR A 80 11.28 13.46 -11.94
N ASP A 81 11.67 13.34 -13.21
CA ASP A 81 10.83 13.66 -14.37
C ASP A 81 9.74 12.60 -14.59
N LEU A 82 8.90 12.74 -15.62
CA LEU A 82 7.85 11.76 -15.93
C LEU A 82 8.42 10.35 -16.12
N ALA A 83 9.56 10.24 -16.80
CA ALA A 83 10.21 8.97 -17.07
C ALA A 83 10.66 8.27 -15.77
N GLY A 84 11.28 9.04 -14.86
CA GLY A 84 11.66 8.58 -13.53
C GLY A 84 10.45 8.23 -12.66
N TRP A 85 9.38 9.02 -12.71
CA TRP A 85 8.15 8.73 -11.97
C TRP A 85 7.55 7.37 -12.38
N ILE A 86 7.43 7.10 -13.69
CA ILE A 86 6.94 5.81 -14.21
C ILE A 86 7.85 4.65 -13.76
N ASP A 87 9.17 4.85 -13.86
CA ASP A 87 10.15 3.84 -13.45
C ASP A 87 9.99 3.48 -11.95
N TRP A 88 9.83 4.49 -11.09
CA TRP A 88 9.59 4.30 -9.67
C TRP A 88 8.26 3.60 -9.38
N VAL A 89 7.17 4.00 -10.05
CA VAL A 89 5.88 3.34 -9.85
C VAL A 89 5.93 1.86 -10.21
N VAL A 90 6.57 1.51 -11.34
CA VAL A 90 6.69 0.11 -11.79
C VAL A 90 7.61 -0.68 -10.86
N ARG A 91 8.80 -0.15 -10.54
CA ARG A 91 9.74 -0.81 -9.63
C ARG A 91 9.15 -0.97 -8.23
N GLY A 92 8.63 0.12 -7.64
CA GLY A 92 8.09 0.12 -6.28
C GLY A 92 6.87 -0.79 -6.12
N SER A 93 6.01 -0.86 -7.14
CA SER A 93 4.90 -1.83 -7.16
C SER A 93 5.44 -3.26 -7.13
N HIS A 94 6.40 -3.59 -7.98
CA HIS A 94 7.02 -4.92 -8.02
C HIS A 94 7.73 -5.27 -6.71
N GLU A 95 8.53 -4.36 -6.16
CA GLU A 95 9.21 -4.52 -4.87
C GLU A 95 8.21 -4.81 -3.74
N LEU A 96 7.10 -4.06 -3.69
CA LEU A 96 6.05 -4.26 -2.70
C LEU A 96 5.43 -5.66 -2.82
N PHE A 97 4.97 -6.04 -4.01
CA PHE A 97 4.29 -7.32 -4.24
C PHE A 97 5.21 -8.54 -4.15
N SER A 98 6.53 -8.35 -4.30
CA SER A 98 7.55 -9.39 -4.14
C SER A 98 7.90 -9.69 -2.68
N ARG A 99 7.48 -8.86 -1.71
CA ARG A 99 7.73 -9.13 -0.30
C ARG A 99 6.90 -10.31 0.18
N ALA A 100 7.53 -11.25 0.89
CA ALA A 100 6.87 -12.47 1.38
C ALA A 100 5.63 -12.21 2.24
N ASP A 101 5.65 -11.16 3.07
CA ASP A 101 4.50 -10.76 3.90
C ASP A 101 3.33 -10.23 3.07
N VAL A 102 3.61 -9.51 1.98
CA VAL A 102 2.61 -9.05 1.01
C VAL A 102 2.05 -10.24 0.22
N SER A 103 2.91 -11.09 -0.33
CA SER A 103 2.46 -12.28 -1.10
C SER A 103 1.57 -13.19 -0.25
N ALA A 104 1.90 -13.38 1.04
CA ALA A 104 1.09 -14.15 1.99
C ALA A 104 -0.26 -13.48 2.32
N ALA A 105 -0.34 -12.15 2.27
CA ALA A 105 -1.55 -11.38 2.60
C ALA A 105 -2.51 -11.18 1.43
N VAL A 106 -2.00 -11.06 0.20
CA VAL A 106 -2.76 -10.60 -0.98
C VAL A 106 -4.06 -11.37 -1.23
N PRO A 107 -4.09 -12.73 -1.26
CA PRO A 107 -5.33 -13.46 -1.55
C PRO A 107 -6.45 -13.13 -0.56
N GLY A 108 -6.12 -13.09 0.73
CA GLY A 108 -7.06 -12.78 1.79
C GLY A 108 -7.46 -11.30 1.83
N LEU A 109 -6.52 -10.40 1.55
CA LEU A 109 -6.79 -8.97 1.43
C LEU A 109 -7.75 -8.66 0.28
N LEU A 110 -7.59 -9.28 -0.89
CA LEU A 110 -8.51 -9.08 -2.02
C LEU A 110 -9.95 -9.46 -1.65
N LEU A 111 -10.12 -10.58 -0.92
CA LEU A 111 -11.42 -10.99 -0.40
C LEU A 111 -11.98 -9.97 0.62
N ALA A 112 -11.17 -9.58 1.61
CA ALA A 112 -11.59 -8.63 2.64
C ALA A 112 -11.94 -7.25 2.06
N LEU A 113 -11.17 -6.78 1.07
CA LEU A 113 -11.41 -5.52 0.37
C LEU A 113 -12.67 -5.59 -0.50
N ARG A 114 -13.00 -6.75 -1.08
CA ARG A 114 -14.27 -6.96 -1.80
C ARG A 114 -15.47 -6.76 -0.87
N GLU A 115 -15.39 -7.33 0.32
CA GLU A 115 -16.46 -7.32 1.33
C GLU A 115 -16.57 -5.98 2.09
N ASN A 116 -15.48 -5.20 2.16
CA ASN A 116 -15.44 -3.92 2.85
C ASN A 116 -15.15 -2.76 1.88
N GLY A 117 -16.21 -2.17 1.32
CA GLY A 117 -16.10 -1.05 0.38
C GLY A 117 -15.50 0.22 0.98
N ALA A 118 -15.72 0.48 2.27
CA ALA A 118 -15.16 1.65 2.95
C ALA A 118 -13.63 1.52 3.11
N LEU A 119 -13.15 0.35 3.54
CA LEU A 119 -11.72 0.06 3.63
C LEU A 119 -11.04 0.13 2.26
N ARG A 120 -11.67 -0.43 1.22
CA ARG A 120 -11.18 -0.37 -0.16
C ARG A 120 -11.05 1.06 -0.68
N LYS A 121 -12.06 1.90 -0.41
CA LYS A 121 -12.02 3.32 -0.80
C LYS A 121 -10.92 4.07 -0.04
N ALA A 122 -10.86 3.91 1.28
CA ALA A 122 -9.87 4.56 2.13
C ALA A 122 -8.44 4.20 1.72
N LEU A 123 -8.18 2.92 1.46
CA LEU A 123 -6.90 2.42 0.95
C LEU A 123 -6.50 3.13 -0.35
N TRP A 124 -7.42 3.20 -1.32
CA TRP A 124 -7.12 3.83 -2.61
C TRP A 124 -6.80 5.32 -2.43
N GLU A 125 -7.64 6.04 -1.68
CA GLU A 125 -7.48 7.48 -1.46
C GLU A 125 -6.17 7.81 -0.72
N SER A 126 -5.86 7.10 0.36
CA SER A 126 -4.67 7.39 1.18
C SER A 126 -3.37 6.96 0.51
N PHE A 127 -3.36 5.83 -0.20
CA PHE A 127 -2.14 5.27 -0.76
C PHE A 127 -1.77 5.89 -2.11
N SER A 128 -2.76 6.10 -2.99
CA SER A 128 -2.51 6.60 -4.36
C SER A 128 -2.59 8.13 -4.46
N GLY A 129 -3.35 8.79 -3.57
CA GLY A 129 -3.62 10.22 -3.60
C GLY A 129 -2.36 11.09 -3.71
N PRO A 130 -1.37 10.94 -2.81
CA PRO A 130 -0.15 11.75 -2.84
C PRO A 130 0.64 11.63 -4.16
N ALA A 131 0.73 10.41 -4.73
CA ALA A 131 1.42 10.19 -5.99
C ALA A 131 0.68 10.80 -7.19
N ILE A 132 -0.66 10.75 -7.18
CA ILE A 132 -1.51 11.38 -8.21
C ILE A 132 -1.41 12.90 -8.13
N GLU A 133 -1.51 13.47 -6.93
CA GLU A 133 -1.38 14.92 -6.70
C GLU A 133 -0.03 15.44 -7.18
N LEU A 134 1.05 14.73 -6.84
CA LEU A 134 2.39 15.09 -7.31
C LEU A 134 2.50 15.01 -8.84
N PHE A 135 1.96 13.97 -9.47
CA PHE A 135 1.97 13.80 -10.92
C PHE A 135 1.29 14.99 -11.64
N VAL A 136 0.11 15.39 -11.16
CA VAL A 136 -0.63 16.53 -11.71
C VAL A 136 0.09 17.85 -11.44
N ALA A 137 0.60 18.06 -10.22
CA ALA A 137 1.31 19.28 -9.85
C ALA A 137 2.59 19.49 -10.68
N ARG A 138 3.20 18.40 -11.17
CA ARG A 138 4.38 18.44 -12.05
C ARG A 138 4.03 18.63 -13.53
N GLY A 139 2.75 18.65 -13.89
CA GLY A 139 2.30 18.80 -15.28
C GLY A 139 2.57 17.56 -16.14
N TYR A 140 2.66 16.37 -15.55
CA TYR A 140 2.93 15.13 -16.29
C TYR A 140 1.71 14.59 -17.05
N GLY A 141 0.52 15.09 -16.73
CA GLY A 141 -0.76 14.70 -17.35
C GLY A 141 -1.92 14.86 -16.38
N SER A 142 -3.05 14.23 -16.71
CA SER A 142 -4.26 14.27 -15.88
C SER A 142 -4.16 13.34 -14.67
N ALA A 143 -5.06 13.52 -13.70
CA ALA A 143 -5.21 12.56 -12.60
C ALA A 143 -5.67 11.17 -13.09
N SER A 144 -6.37 11.10 -14.24
CA SER A 144 -6.78 9.83 -14.85
C SER A 144 -5.57 9.06 -15.38
N ASP A 145 -4.62 9.76 -16.00
CA ASP A 145 -3.37 9.19 -16.50
C ASP A 145 -2.55 8.58 -15.36
N ALA A 146 -2.37 9.33 -14.26
CA ALA A 146 -1.67 8.85 -13.08
C ALA A 146 -2.31 7.57 -12.52
N LYS A 147 -3.66 7.53 -12.41
CA LYS A 147 -4.41 6.36 -11.95
C LYS A 147 -4.23 5.16 -12.88
N ALA A 148 -4.20 5.38 -14.19
CA ALA A 148 -3.97 4.33 -15.17
C ALA A 148 -2.58 3.72 -15.00
N VAL A 149 -1.54 4.55 -14.89
CA VAL A 149 -0.16 4.07 -14.66
C VAL A 149 -0.05 3.28 -13.36
N LEU A 150 -0.56 3.82 -12.25
CA LEU A 150 -0.54 3.16 -10.94
C LEU A 150 -1.27 1.82 -10.99
N SER A 151 -2.45 1.77 -11.61
CA SER A 151 -3.24 0.54 -11.73
C SER A 151 -2.54 -0.51 -12.60
N MET A 152 -1.93 -0.11 -13.72
CA MET A 152 -1.20 -1.01 -14.60
C MET A 152 0.07 -1.55 -13.93
N ALA A 153 0.82 -0.71 -13.23
CA ALA A 153 2.03 -1.13 -12.52
C ALA A 153 1.70 -2.07 -11.35
N ALA A 154 0.74 -1.72 -10.49
CA ALA A 154 0.31 -2.56 -9.39
C ALA A 154 -0.33 -3.87 -9.87
N GLY A 155 -1.15 -3.82 -10.92
CA GLY A 155 -1.78 -4.99 -11.51
C GLY A 155 -0.79 -5.94 -12.16
N ALA A 156 0.18 -5.41 -12.92
CA ALA A 156 1.25 -6.21 -13.51
C ALA A 156 2.10 -6.87 -12.41
N ALA A 157 2.54 -6.11 -11.41
CA ALA A 157 3.31 -6.61 -10.28
C ALA A 157 2.58 -7.73 -9.53
N MET A 158 1.32 -7.51 -9.15
CA MET A 158 0.50 -8.51 -8.47
C MET A 158 0.32 -9.77 -9.32
N LEU A 159 0.06 -9.62 -10.62
CA LEU A 159 -0.13 -10.74 -11.53
C LEU A 159 1.14 -11.56 -11.65
N THR A 160 2.30 -10.93 -11.87
CA THR A 160 3.58 -11.63 -12.06
C THR A 160 4.07 -12.26 -10.76
N THR A 161 3.82 -11.67 -9.59
CA THR A 161 4.28 -12.25 -8.32
C THR A 161 3.35 -13.32 -7.76
N THR A 162 2.13 -13.46 -8.31
CA THR A 162 1.09 -14.36 -7.76
C THR A 162 0.65 -15.43 -8.74
N VAL A 163 0.55 -15.12 -10.03
CA VAL A 163 -0.03 -16.00 -11.06
C VAL A 163 1.01 -16.36 -12.13
N ALA A 164 1.63 -15.34 -12.73
CA ALA A 164 2.61 -15.50 -13.81
C ALA A 164 4.04 -15.46 -13.26
N ILE A 165 4.32 -16.29 -12.26
CA ILE A 165 5.60 -16.29 -11.51
C ILE A 165 6.79 -16.60 -12.41
N ASP A 166 6.60 -17.53 -13.36
CA ASP A 166 7.65 -17.91 -14.31
C ASP A 166 8.00 -16.77 -15.30
N ASP A 167 7.12 -15.78 -15.45
CA ASP A 167 7.31 -14.62 -16.33
C ASP A 167 7.89 -13.40 -15.59
N ASP A 168 8.02 -13.45 -14.26
CA ASP A 168 8.53 -12.34 -13.45
C ASP A 168 10.02 -12.07 -13.73
N SER A 169 10.25 -11.18 -14.69
CA SER A 169 11.56 -10.89 -15.24
C SER A 169 11.82 -9.39 -15.37
N ALA A 170 13.09 -9.01 -15.33
CA ALA A 170 13.49 -7.62 -15.60
C ALA A 170 13.06 -7.16 -16.99
N GLN A 171 13.05 -8.08 -17.96
CA GLN A 171 12.61 -7.83 -19.34
C GLN A 171 11.13 -7.46 -19.40
N LEU A 172 10.27 -8.20 -18.69
CA LEU A 172 8.84 -7.86 -18.60
C LEU A 172 8.65 -6.48 -17.96
N ARG A 173 9.33 -6.20 -16.84
CA ARG A 173 9.25 -4.89 -16.15
C ARG A 173 9.71 -3.74 -17.05
N HIS A 174 10.83 -3.90 -17.77
CA HIS A 174 11.28 -2.91 -18.77
C HIS A 174 10.26 -2.74 -19.90
N GLY A 175 9.60 -3.83 -20.32
CA GLY A 175 8.50 -3.79 -21.29
C GLY A 175 7.34 -2.92 -20.81
N VAL A 176 6.90 -3.10 -19.55
CA VAL A 176 5.84 -2.30 -18.93
C VAL A 176 6.23 -0.82 -18.87
N VAL A 177 7.43 -0.48 -18.39
CA VAL A 177 7.93 0.90 -18.35
C VAL A 177 7.94 1.53 -19.74
N ARG A 178 8.44 0.80 -20.76
CA ARG A 178 8.48 1.29 -22.15
C ARG A 178 7.09 1.59 -22.68
N LEU A 179 6.12 0.69 -22.48
CA LEU A 179 4.74 0.86 -22.96
C LEU A 179 4.06 2.06 -22.29
N LEU A 180 4.22 2.22 -20.98
CA LEU A 180 3.65 3.34 -20.22
C LEU A 180 4.24 4.69 -20.64
N ARG A 181 5.57 4.75 -20.86
CA ARG A 181 6.24 5.96 -21.37
C ARG A 181 5.75 6.35 -22.77
N GLN A 182 5.57 5.37 -23.65
CA GLN A 182 5.05 5.61 -25.00
C GLN A 182 3.62 6.14 -24.97
N ALA A 183 2.76 5.58 -24.11
CA ALA A 183 1.38 6.02 -23.97
C ALA A 183 1.29 7.50 -23.54
N LEU A 184 2.07 7.91 -22.55
CA LEU A 184 2.03 9.28 -22.03
C LEU A 184 2.79 10.31 -22.89
N ALA A 185 3.76 9.88 -23.70
CA ALA A 185 4.40 10.75 -24.67
C ALA A 185 3.49 11.13 -25.85
N GLY A 186 2.42 10.36 -26.08
CA GLY A 186 1.48 10.56 -27.19
C GLY A 186 0.17 11.25 -26.82
N SER A 187 -0.10 11.50 -25.53
CA SER A 187 -1.33 12.16 -25.09
C SER A 187 -1.27 13.66 -25.42
N PRO A 188 -2.22 14.19 -26.22
CA PRO A 188 -2.30 15.63 -26.41
C PRO A 188 -2.66 16.29 -25.08
N SER A 189 -2.03 17.44 -24.80
CA SER A 189 -2.44 18.32 -23.70
C SER A 189 -3.89 18.76 -23.95
N GLU A 190 -4.84 18.26 -23.16
CA GLU A 190 -6.18 18.84 -23.09
C GLU A 190 -6.14 20.28 -22.55
#